data_AF-A0A973XY28-F1
#
_entry.id   AF-A0A973XY28-F1
#
_cell.length_a   1.000
_cell.length_b   1.000
_cell.length_c   1.000
_cell.angle_alpha   90.00
_cell.angle_beta   90.00
_cell.angle_gamma   90.00
#
_symmetry.space_group_name_H-M   'P 1'
#
loop_
_entity.id
_entity.type
_entity.pdbx_description
1 polymer ?
#
loop_
_entity_poly.entity_id
_entity_poly.type
_entity_poly.pdbx_seq_one_letter_code
_entity_poly.pdbx_strand_id
1 'polypeptide(L)'
;MSADRREQRLAQLVRMLHTPVALDDGRTVDVAASVGAATPDVIGVRDLTRLQRAADAALYDGKHSGRAVLATVAHAATPSVNGRRAGRPGTAVWGRAA
;
A
#
# COMPACT_ATOMS: atom_id res chain seq x y z
N MET A 1 9.88 -3.87 18.21
CA MET A 1 9.95 -5.15 17.47
C MET A 1 11.18 -5.06 16.57
N SER A 2 12.06 -6.07 16.53
CA SER A 2 13.22 -6.03 15.63
C SER A 2 12.75 -5.97 14.17
N ALA A 3 13.53 -5.33 13.29
CA ALA A 3 13.21 -5.20 11.87
C ALA A 3 12.92 -6.57 11.22
N ASP A 4 13.74 -7.58 11.55
CA ASP A 4 13.60 -8.94 11.03
C ASP A 4 12.27 -9.60 11.45
N ARG A 5 11.86 -9.41 12.71
CA ARG A 5 10.58 -9.96 13.19
C ARG A 5 9.39 -9.29 12.51
N ARG A 6 9.49 -8.00 12.17
CA ARG A 6 8.48 -7.28 11.40
C ARG A 6 8.33 -7.85 10.00
N GLU A 7 9.45 -8.01 9.31
CA GLU A 7 9.48 -8.55 7.95
C GLU A 7 8.89 -9.97 7.90
N GLN A 8 9.29 -10.84 8.84
CA GLN A 8 8.73 -12.18 8.95
C GLN A 8 7.21 -12.19 9.16
N ARG A 9 6.70 -11.31 10.02
CA ARG A 9 5.25 -11.20 10.28
C ARG A 9 4.49 -10.69 9.06
N LEU A 10 5.04 -9.72 8.33
CA LEU A 10 4.44 -9.21 7.11
C LEU A 10 4.46 -10.26 6.00
N ALA A 11 5.56 -11.01 5.84
CA ALA A 11 5.63 -12.13 4.92
C ALA A 11 4.60 -13.23 5.29
N GLN A 12 4.41 -13.51 6.58
CA GLN A 12 3.38 -14.44 7.05
C GLN A 12 1.97 -13.95 6.69
N LEU A 13 1.65 -12.68 6.94
CA LEU A 13 0.37 -12.09 6.57
C LEU A 13 0.11 -12.24 5.06
N VAL A 14 1.09 -11.89 4.24
CA VAL A 14 0.96 -11.98 2.77
C VAL A 14 0.71 -13.42 2.34
N ARG A 15 1.41 -14.41 2.90
CA ARG A 15 1.12 -15.84 2.61
C ARG A 15 -0.31 -16.22 2.95
N MET A 16 -0.84 -15.76 4.09
CA MET A 16 -2.23 -16.03 4.46
C MET A 16 -3.21 -15.39 3.48
N LEU A 17 -2.94 -14.16 3.03
CA LEU A 17 -3.79 -13.45 2.06
C LEU A 17 -3.79 -14.07 0.66
N HIS A 18 -2.79 -14.90 0.33
CA HIS A 18 -2.74 -15.67 -0.92
C HIS A 18 -3.49 -17.00 -0.84
N THR A 19 -4.14 -17.32 0.27
CA THR A 19 -4.94 -18.56 0.37
C THR A 19 -6.05 -18.52 -0.68
N PRO A 20 -6.16 -19.53 -1.57
CA PRO A 20 -7.21 -19.58 -2.58
C PRO A 20 -8.61 -19.50 -1.94
N VAL A 21 -9.51 -18.79 -2.62
CA VAL A 21 -10.88 -18.61 -2.14
C VAL A 21 -11.76 -19.68 -2.79
N ALA A 22 -12.39 -20.52 -1.96
CA ALA A 22 -13.39 -21.49 -2.43
C ALA A 22 -14.71 -20.78 -2.76
N LEU A 23 -15.33 -21.17 -3.88
CA LEU A 23 -16.65 -20.74 -4.30
C LEU A 23 -17.69 -21.82 -4.01
N ASP A 24 -18.97 -21.44 -4.00
CA ASP A 24 -20.09 -22.34 -3.66
C ASP A 24 -20.25 -23.52 -4.65
N ASP A 25 -19.72 -23.39 -5.87
CA ASP A 25 -19.72 -24.43 -6.90
C ASP A 25 -18.52 -25.39 -6.82
N GLY A 26 -17.72 -25.28 -5.75
CA GLY A 26 -16.55 -26.14 -5.52
C GLY A 26 -15.30 -25.71 -6.28
N ARG A 27 -15.32 -24.65 -7.09
CA ARG A 27 -14.11 -24.08 -7.71
C ARG A 27 -13.32 -23.26 -6.72
N THR A 28 -12.02 -23.10 -6.99
CA THR A 28 -11.13 -22.20 -6.24
C THR A 28 -10.65 -21.06 -7.13
N VAL A 29 -10.57 -19.86 -6.56
CA VAL A 29 -9.97 -18.69 -7.21
C VAL A 29 -8.65 -18.36 -6.53
N ASP A 30 -7.56 -18.41 -7.29
CA ASP A 30 -6.27 -17.94 -6.84
C ASP A 30 -6.31 -16.42 -6.67
N VAL A 31 -5.86 -15.95 -5.51
CA VAL A 31 -5.81 -14.53 -5.18
C VAL A 31 -4.37 -14.10 -4.97
N ALA A 32 -4.03 -12.94 -5.52
CA ALA A 32 -2.76 -12.28 -5.26
C ALA A 32 -2.99 -11.07 -4.36
N ALA A 33 -2.09 -10.88 -3.38
CA ALA A 33 -2.16 -9.76 -2.46
C ALA A 33 -0.79 -9.09 -2.31
N SER A 34 -0.78 -7.77 -2.41
CA SER A 34 0.37 -6.93 -2.05
C SER A 34 -0.02 -6.06 -0.86
N VAL A 35 0.93 -5.77 0.04
CA VAL A 35 0.66 -5.01 1.26
C VAL A 35 1.65 -3.86 1.37
N GLY A 36 1.17 -2.63 1.49
CA GLY A 36 2.01 -1.50 1.91
C GLY A 36 1.90 -1.28 3.41
N ALA A 37 3.02 -1.11 4.10
CA ALA A 37 3.05 -0.94 5.55
C ALA A 37 3.94 0.23 5.96
N ALA A 38 3.45 1.12 6.83
CA ALA A 38 4.21 2.25 7.35
C ALA A 38 4.25 2.20 8.89
N THR A 39 5.39 2.57 9.47
CA THR A 39 5.52 2.68 10.93
C THR A 39 6.12 4.04 11.32
N PRO A 40 5.70 4.64 12.46
CA PRO A 40 6.16 5.97 12.85
C PRO A 40 7.67 6.12 12.98
N ASP A 41 8.36 5.07 13.44
CA ASP A 41 9.81 5.00 13.62
C ASP A 41 10.57 5.04 12.28
N VAL A 42 10.03 4.44 11.22
CA VAL A 42 10.67 4.39 9.90
C VAL A 42 10.37 5.65 9.09
N ILE A 43 9.16 6.19 9.24
CA ILE A 43 8.70 7.37 8.48
C ILE A 43 9.08 8.68 9.16
N GLY A 44 9.33 8.67 10.47
CA GLY A 44 9.64 9.88 11.25
C GLY A 44 8.43 10.78 11.50
N VAL A 45 7.20 10.25 11.34
CA VAL A 45 5.95 10.99 11.58
C VAL A 45 4.98 10.15 12.41
N ARG A 46 4.19 10.83 13.25
CA ARG A 46 3.10 10.20 14.02
C ARG A 46 1.71 10.53 13.48
N ASP A 47 1.63 11.48 12.55
CA ASP A 47 0.38 11.84 11.90
C ASP A 47 -0.18 10.66 11.11
N LEU A 48 -1.40 10.24 11.49
CA LEU A 48 -2.05 9.05 10.91
C LEU A 48 -2.27 9.20 9.40
N THR A 49 -2.68 10.38 8.96
CA THR A 49 -2.94 10.65 7.54
C THR A 49 -1.66 10.47 6.71
N ARG A 50 -0.52 10.98 7.20
CA ARG A 50 0.79 10.80 6.55
C ARG A 50 1.23 9.34 6.56
N LEU A 51 1.00 8.59 7.64
CA LEU A 51 1.31 7.16 7.71
C LEU A 51 0.48 6.35 6.71
N GLN A 52 -0.82 6.62 6.62
CA GLN A 52 -1.71 5.96 5.65
C GLN A 52 -1.29 6.24 4.21
N ARG A 53 -0.91 7.48 3.88
CA ARG A 53 -0.39 7.83 2.55
C ARG A 53 0.92 7.14 2.22
N ALA A 54 1.85 7.08 3.18
CA ALA A 54 3.11 6.38 3.00
C ALA A 54 2.90 4.87 2.78
N ALA A 55 1.97 4.25 3.53
CA ALA A 55 1.58 2.86 3.33
C ALA A 55 0.95 2.63 1.95
N ASP A 56 0.02 3.49 1.53
CA ASP A 56 -0.59 3.43 0.20
C ASP A 56 0.44 3.63 -0.93
N ALA A 57 1.49 4.43 -0.70
CA ALA A 57 2.54 4.65 -1.69
C ALA A 57 3.44 3.42 -1.83
N ALA A 58 3.83 2.84 -0.70
CA ALA A 58 4.54 1.56 -0.69
C ALA A 58 3.71 0.43 -1.33
N LEU A 59 2.39 0.40 -1.11
CA LEU A 59 1.49 -0.55 -1.76
C LEU A 59 1.49 -0.35 -3.28
N TYR A 60 1.38 0.90 -3.73
CA TYR A 60 1.34 1.20 -5.16
C TYR A 60 2.64 0.76 -5.86
N ASP A 61 3.79 1.08 -5.28
CA ASP A 61 5.10 0.69 -5.81
C ASP A 61 5.26 -0.85 -5.83
N GLY A 62 4.67 -1.53 -4.85
CA GLY A 62 4.66 -2.99 -4.75
C GLY A 62 3.48 -3.70 -5.41
N LYS A 63 2.56 -3.00 -6.10
CA LYS A 63 1.21 -3.52 -6.41
C LYS A 63 1.23 -4.87 -7.11
N HIS A 64 2.19 -5.09 -8.00
CA HIS A 64 2.31 -6.31 -8.81
C HIS A 64 3.34 -7.31 -8.27
N SER A 65 3.90 -7.07 -7.09
CA SER A 65 4.94 -7.94 -6.52
C SER A 65 4.38 -9.16 -5.79
N GLY A 66 3.14 -9.12 -5.31
CA GLY A 66 2.59 -10.15 -4.41
C GLY A 66 3.30 -10.17 -3.06
N ARG A 67 3.94 -9.06 -2.65
CA ARG A 67 4.77 -8.97 -1.44
C ARG A 67 4.33 -7.81 -0.55
N ALA A 68 4.83 -7.84 0.68
CA ALA A 68 4.78 -6.67 1.55
C ALA A 68 5.91 -5.71 1.19
N VAL A 69 5.61 -4.41 1.18
CA VAL A 69 6.56 -3.32 1.00
C VAL A 69 6.50 -2.41 2.21
N LEU A 70 7.64 -2.26 2.89
CA LEU A 70 7.78 -1.31 3.98
C LEU A 70 7.96 0.09 3.41
N ALA A 71 7.17 1.03 3.91
CA ALA A 71 7.25 2.41 3.51
C ALA A 71 8.59 3.02 3.99
N THR A 72 9.18 3.85 3.15
CA THR A 72 10.39 4.62 3.45
C THR A 72 10.00 6.09 3.54
N VAL A 73 10.94 6.94 3.98
CA VAL A 73 10.76 8.40 3.98
C VAL A 73 10.38 8.95 2.59
N ALA A 74 10.81 8.31 1.50
CA ALA A 74 10.47 8.72 0.14
C ALA A 74 8.97 8.56 -0.16
N HIS A 75 8.34 7.48 0.33
CA HIS A 75 6.91 7.24 0.19
C HIS A 75 6.05 8.25 0.96
N ALA A 76 6.60 8.89 2.00
CA ALA A 76 5.92 9.95 2.74
C ALA A 76 6.03 11.32 2.06
N ALA A 77 7.00 11.50 1.17
CA ALA A 77 7.23 12.74 0.43
C ALA A 77 6.42 12.84 -0.87
N THR A 78 5.62 11.82 -1.22
CA THR A 78 4.82 11.82 -2.45
C THR A 78 3.83 13.02 -2.46
N PRO A 79 3.95 13.94 -3.43
CA PRO A 79 3.11 15.15 -3.48
C PRO A 79 1.62 14.82 -3.63
N SER A 80 0.78 15.59 -2.95
CA SER A 80 -0.67 15.56 -3.16
C SER A 80 -1.14 16.85 -3.86
N VAL A 81 -1.97 16.71 -4.88
CA VAL A 81 -2.74 17.78 -5.52
C VAL A 81 -4.18 17.70 -4.99
N ASN A 82 -4.65 18.73 -4.29
CA ASN A 82 -6.00 18.79 -3.71
C ASN A 82 -6.38 17.56 -2.86
N GLY A 83 -5.43 17.04 -2.08
CA GLY A 83 -5.62 15.83 -1.26
C GLY A 83 -5.59 14.50 -2.04
N ARG A 84 -5.37 14.52 -3.36
CA ARG A 84 -5.22 13.35 -4.24
C ARG A 84 -3.77 13.21 -4.71
N ARG A 85 -3.31 11.99 -5.02
CA ARG A 85 -1.96 11.78 -5.58
C ARG A 85 -1.84 12.48 -6.95
N ALA A 86 -0.72 13.16 -7.20
CA ALA A 86 -0.37 13.59 -8.55
C ALA A 86 -0.12 12.36 -9.44
N GLY A 87 -0.58 12.37 -10.70
CA GLY A 87 -0.17 11.39 -11.71
C GLY A 87 -1.19 10.32 -12.14
N ARG A 88 -2.46 10.40 -11.70
CA ARG A 88 -3.53 9.58 -12.31
C ARG A 88 -4.06 10.30 -13.56
N PRO A 89 -4.19 9.67 -14.74
CA PRO A 89 -4.93 10.26 -15.85
C PRO A 89 -6.30 10.73 -15.36
N GLY A 90 -6.61 12.02 -15.53
CA GLY A 90 -7.85 12.66 -15.06
C GLY A 90 -7.73 13.54 -13.79
N THR A 91 -6.56 13.70 -13.18
CA THR A 91 -6.39 14.61 -12.01
C THR A 91 -5.95 16.03 -12.37
N ALA A 92 -5.74 16.35 -13.65
CA ALA A 92 -5.10 17.59 -14.09
C ALA A 92 -6.05 18.65 -14.68
N VAL A 93 -7.36 18.43 -14.79
CA VAL A 93 -8.24 19.39 -15.47
C VAL A 93 -9.09 20.16 -14.48
N TRP A 94 -8.64 21.37 -14.14
CA TRP A 94 -9.54 22.42 -13.65
C TRP A 94 -10.37 22.85 -14.85
N GLY A 95 -11.55 22.25 -15.03
CA GLY A 95 -12.53 22.76 -15.97
C GLY A 95 -12.93 24.15 -15.51
N ARG A 96 -12.51 25.19 -16.24
CA ARG A 96 -13.13 26.51 -16.13
C ARG A 96 -14.56 26.34 -16.62
N ALA A 97 -15.55 26.56 -15.75
CA ALA A 97 -16.93 26.67 -16.19
C ALA A 97 -16.99 27.79 -17.23
N ALA A 98 -17.43 27.44 -18.44
CA ALA A 98 -17.87 28.38 -19.46
C ALA A 98 -19.35 28.71 -19.21
#